data_AF-A0A7L5A519-F1
#
_entry.id   AF-A0A7L5A519-F1
#
_cell.length_a   1.000
_cell.length_b   1.000
_cell.length_c   1.000
_cell.angle_alpha   90.00
_cell.angle_beta   90.00
_cell.angle_gamma   90.00
#
_symmetry.space_group_name_H-M   'P 1'
#
loop_
_entity.id
_entity.type
_entity.pdbx_description
1 polymer ?
#
loop_
_entity_poly.entity_id
_entity_poly.type
_entity_poly.pdbx_seq_one_letter_code
_entity_poly.pdbx_strand_id
1 'polypeptide(L)'
;MTPLILAQSNGSTATPANKKGANAEETTPVDGIPKQTLSVEIRDGMLTVDGLVVKAGVNYDVESVPFLYFFLPGIGTAVVAREHIPNSTPQKNAFHGSTLTIHAFGHEVELSNANPLLSGKNKSDDTAWVSLDNDYTRVARTPMMGYGLAPRAPYQWPGAKILAAAPDHSHSNAPPLPASAKPTMESNYSVTVPGTTADNPSRPPSKQK
;
A
#
# COMPACT_ATOMS: atom_id res chain seq x y z
N MET A 1 -78.78 35.36 -25.51
CA MET A 1 -78.42 34.52 -24.35
C MET A 1 -77.24 35.19 -23.64
N THR A 2 -77.55 35.85 -22.52
CA THR A 2 -76.69 36.32 -21.42
C THR A 2 -76.06 35.14 -20.66
N PRO A 3 -75.15 35.29 -19.66
CA PRO A 3 -74.22 36.37 -19.24
C PRO A 3 -72.74 35.87 -19.16
N LEU A 4 -71.67 36.65 -19.00
CA LEU A 4 -71.25 37.66 -17.99
C LEU A 4 -70.92 37.10 -16.58
N ILE A 5 -69.87 37.68 -15.97
CA ILE A 5 -69.41 37.68 -14.54
C ILE A 5 -68.16 36.80 -14.33
N LEU A 6 -66.92 37.29 -14.11
CA LEU A 6 -66.33 38.39 -13.31
C LEU A 6 -66.08 38.02 -11.83
N ALA A 7 -64.84 38.29 -11.39
CA ALA A 7 -64.43 38.66 -10.02
C ALA A 7 -64.43 37.53 -8.95
N GLN A 8 -63.55 37.50 -7.94
CA GLN A 8 -62.69 38.52 -7.31
C GLN A 8 -61.68 37.75 -6.40
N SER A 9 -60.40 38.10 -6.40
CA SER A 9 -59.72 38.98 -5.44
C SER A 9 -59.69 38.52 -3.97
N ASN A 10 -58.48 38.46 -3.41
CA ASN A 10 -58.02 39.02 -2.14
C ASN A 10 -56.57 38.53 -1.99
N GLY A 11 -55.52 39.31 -1.82
CA GLY A 11 -55.32 40.72 -1.55
C GLY A 11 -53.93 40.85 -0.92
N SER A 12 -53.25 41.96 -1.16
CA SER A 12 -52.33 42.68 -0.24
C SER A 12 -51.22 41.89 0.50
N THR A 13 -49.96 42.30 0.59
CA THR A 13 -49.28 43.60 0.45
C THR A 13 -47.78 43.35 0.75
N ALA A 14 -46.93 44.25 0.26
CA ALA A 14 -45.65 44.69 0.85
C ALA A 14 -44.35 43.86 0.62
N THR A 15 -43.60 44.32 -0.38
CA THR A 15 -42.14 44.60 -0.49
C THR A 15 -41.52 45.19 0.81
N PRO A 16 -40.18 45.39 0.97
CA PRO A 16 -38.97 44.56 0.79
C PRO A 16 -38.10 44.47 2.08
N ALA A 17 -36.91 43.88 1.92
CA ALA A 17 -35.66 44.11 2.67
C ALA A 17 -35.35 43.15 3.83
N ASN A 18 -34.23 42.43 3.73
CA ASN A 18 -32.92 42.90 4.20
C ASN A 18 -32.08 41.71 4.71
N LYS A 19 -30.83 41.60 4.21
CA LYS A 19 -29.64 40.95 4.81
C LYS A 19 -29.82 39.51 5.31
N LYS A 20 -28.99 38.56 4.91
CA LYS A 20 -27.57 38.49 5.31
C LYS A 20 -27.02 37.22 4.66
N GLY A 21 -25.78 37.30 4.16
CA GLY A 21 -25.20 36.27 3.32
C GLY A 21 -25.05 34.90 3.96
N ALA A 22 -24.90 33.91 3.09
CA ALA A 22 -23.81 32.96 3.18
C ALA A 22 -23.53 32.53 1.75
N ASN A 23 -22.29 32.73 1.31
CA ASN A 23 -21.72 32.01 0.19
C ASN A 23 -22.19 30.56 0.27
N ALA A 24 -22.73 30.03 -0.83
CA ALA A 24 -22.59 28.60 -1.09
C ALA A 24 -21.10 28.41 -1.39
N GLU A 25 -20.32 28.43 -0.31
CA GLU A 25 -18.96 27.97 -0.24
C GLU A 25 -19.07 26.48 -0.55
N GLU A 26 -18.86 26.17 -1.81
CA GLU A 26 -18.28 24.92 -2.27
C GLU A 26 -17.23 24.55 -1.24
N THR A 27 -17.61 23.64 -0.34
CA THR A 27 -16.81 23.27 0.82
C THR A 27 -15.70 22.39 0.29
N THR A 28 -14.67 23.03 -0.28
CA THR A 28 -13.35 22.43 -0.42
C THR A 28 -12.98 21.82 0.92
N PRO A 29 -12.69 20.50 0.98
CA PRO A 29 -12.26 19.87 2.22
C PRO A 29 -11.05 20.60 2.78
N VAL A 30 -11.19 21.13 4.00
CA VAL A 30 -10.07 21.65 4.78
C VAL A 30 -9.16 20.47 5.12
N ASP A 31 -7.93 20.53 4.61
CA ASP A 31 -6.74 19.74 4.95
C ASP A 31 -6.87 18.21 4.98
N GLY A 32 -6.91 17.61 3.79
CA GLY A 32 -6.17 16.37 3.46
C GLY A 32 -6.64 15.04 4.06
N ILE A 33 -7.66 15.03 4.92
CA ILE A 33 -8.22 13.81 5.50
C ILE A 33 -9.62 13.57 4.90
N PRO A 34 -9.85 12.45 4.20
CA PRO A 34 -11.16 12.16 3.61
C PRO A 34 -12.18 11.88 4.71
N LYS A 35 -13.42 12.33 4.49
CA LYS A 35 -14.56 12.16 5.40
C LYS A 35 -15.14 10.76 5.31
N GLN A 36 -15.03 10.12 4.15
CA GLN A 36 -15.36 8.71 3.98
C GLN A 36 -14.18 7.81 4.31
N THR A 37 -14.44 6.86 5.18
CA THR A 37 -13.50 5.79 5.53
C THR A 37 -13.82 4.51 4.76
N LEU A 38 -12.78 3.72 4.57
CA LEU A 38 -12.81 2.34 4.13
C LEU A 38 -13.04 1.47 5.36
N SER A 39 -14.16 0.75 5.36
CA SER A 39 -14.39 -0.38 6.26
C SER A 39 -14.38 -1.63 5.40
N VAL A 40 -13.27 -2.36 5.46
CA VAL A 40 -13.01 -3.51 4.61
C VAL A 40 -12.50 -4.65 5.48
N GLU A 41 -13.21 -5.77 5.46
CA GLU A 41 -12.73 -6.99 6.09
C GLU A 41 -12.20 -7.92 4.99
N ILE A 42 -10.88 -8.13 4.97
CA ILE A 42 -10.23 -8.97 3.96
C ILE A 42 -9.88 -10.31 4.62
N ARG A 43 -10.52 -11.38 4.15
CA ARG A 43 -10.32 -12.76 4.59
C ARG A 43 -9.96 -13.60 3.39
N ASP A 44 -8.86 -14.35 3.50
CA ASP A 44 -8.32 -15.19 2.42
C ASP A 44 -8.19 -14.46 1.07
N GLY A 45 -7.84 -13.17 1.14
CA GLY A 45 -7.72 -12.34 -0.05
C GLY A 45 -6.53 -12.72 -0.92
N MET A 46 -6.62 -12.35 -2.20
CA MET A 46 -5.57 -12.54 -3.18
C MET A 46 -5.22 -11.20 -3.82
N LEU A 47 -3.93 -10.84 -3.74
CA LEU A 47 -3.37 -9.69 -4.42
C LEU A 47 -2.71 -10.18 -5.72
N THR A 48 -3.12 -9.59 -6.83
CA THR A 48 -2.52 -9.82 -8.13
C THR A 48 -2.00 -8.51 -8.72
N VAL A 49 -0.98 -8.63 -9.57
CA VAL A 49 -0.45 -7.54 -10.39
C VAL A 49 -0.37 -8.05 -11.81
N ASP A 50 -1.05 -7.38 -12.74
CA ASP A 50 -1.20 -7.79 -14.14
C ASP A 50 -1.67 -9.26 -14.29
N GLY A 51 -2.60 -9.68 -13.43
CA GLY A 51 -3.13 -11.05 -13.38
C GLY A 51 -2.20 -12.09 -12.74
N LEU A 52 -0.98 -11.73 -12.34
CA LEU A 52 -0.07 -12.62 -11.61
C LEU A 52 -0.31 -12.53 -10.11
N VAL A 53 -0.50 -13.67 -9.46
CA VAL A 53 -0.68 -13.74 -8.00
C VAL A 53 0.64 -13.40 -7.31
N VAL A 54 0.68 -12.26 -6.62
CA VAL A 54 1.86 -11.79 -5.90
C VAL A 54 1.77 -12.05 -4.39
N LYS A 55 0.55 -12.17 -3.86
CA LYS A 55 0.30 -12.56 -2.47
C LYS A 55 -1.06 -13.24 -2.34
N ALA A 56 -1.08 -14.39 -1.68
CA ALA A 56 -2.32 -15.10 -1.33
C ALA A 56 -2.47 -15.17 0.21
N GLY A 57 -3.68 -15.44 0.68
CA GLY A 57 -3.98 -15.51 2.12
C GLY A 57 -3.84 -14.14 2.80
N VAL A 58 -4.19 -13.08 2.09
CA VAL A 58 -4.22 -11.72 2.62
C VAL A 58 -5.33 -11.64 3.65
N ASN A 59 -4.97 -11.38 4.90
CA ASN A 59 -5.90 -11.32 6.02
C ASN A 59 -5.70 -10.00 6.76
N TYR A 60 -6.62 -9.07 6.55
CA TYR A 60 -6.60 -7.75 7.20
C TYR A 60 -7.98 -7.40 7.72
N ASP A 61 -7.99 -6.87 8.93
CA ASP A 61 -9.18 -6.27 9.51
C ASP A 61 -9.02 -4.75 9.46
N VAL A 62 -9.71 -4.11 8.52
CA VAL A 62 -9.56 -2.68 8.26
C VAL A 62 -10.81 -1.97 8.74
N GLU A 63 -10.76 -1.53 9.98
CA GLU A 63 -11.84 -0.76 10.61
C GLU A 63 -11.65 0.74 10.37
N SER A 64 -12.53 1.31 9.54
CA SER A 64 -12.72 2.76 9.42
C SER A 64 -11.44 3.57 9.14
N VAL A 65 -10.63 3.14 8.17
CA VAL A 65 -9.42 3.88 7.80
C VAL A 65 -9.61 4.63 6.48
N PRO A 66 -9.01 5.81 6.31
CA PRO A 66 -9.18 6.60 5.08
C PRO A 66 -8.40 6.06 3.88
N PHE A 67 -7.31 5.30 4.09
CA PHE A 67 -6.39 4.92 3.02
C PHE A 67 -6.00 3.45 3.01
N LEU A 68 -5.92 2.88 1.80
CA LEU A 68 -5.18 1.66 1.49
C LEU A 68 -3.91 2.02 0.74
N TYR A 69 -2.86 1.23 0.94
CA TYR A 69 -1.56 1.42 0.29
C TYR A 69 -1.16 0.15 -0.44
N PHE A 70 -0.70 0.29 -1.68
CA PHE A 70 -0.15 -0.80 -2.49
C PHE A 70 1.27 -0.46 -2.91
N PHE A 71 2.25 -1.13 -2.32
CA PHE A 71 3.66 -0.97 -2.67
C PHE A 71 4.04 -1.92 -3.78
N LEU A 72 4.62 -1.37 -4.85
CA LEU A 72 5.21 -2.11 -5.97
C LEU A 72 6.72 -1.90 -5.97
N PRO A 73 7.53 -2.96 -5.70
CA PRO A 73 8.98 -2.87 -5.66
C PRO A 73 9.59 -2.24 -6.91
N GLY A 74 10.49 -1.27 -6.71
CA GLY A 74 11.19 -0.58 -7.80
C GLY A 74 10.36 0.44 -8.57
N ILE A 75 9.08 0.63 -8.20
CA ILE A 75 8.16 1.54 -8.87
C ILE A 75 7.69 2.63 -7.90
N GLY A 76 7.04 2.24 -6.80
CA GLY A 76 6.49 3.20 -5.84
C GLY A 76 5.31 2.65 -5.05
N THR A 77 4.50 3.55 -4.50
CA THR A 77 3.29 3.22 -3.74
C THR A 77 2.06 3.88 -4.34
N ALA A 78 0.99 3.10 -4.55
CA ALA A 78 -0.33 3.64 -4.83
C ALA A 78 -1.09 3.84 -3.52
N VAL A 79 -1.64 5.04 -3.32
CA VAL A 79 -2.49 5.41 -2.19
C VAL A 79 -3.92 5.47 -2.68
N VAL A 80 -4.80 4.67 -2.08
CA VAL A 80 -6.19 4.51 -2.52
C VAL A 80 -7.13 5.02 -1.43
N ALA A 81 -8.08 5.87 -1.82
CA ALA A 81 -9.14 6.42 -0.96
C ALA A 81 -10.50 6.33 -1.65
N ARG A 82 -11.60 6.50 -0.89
CA ARG A 82 -12.96 6.62 -1.46
C ARG A 82 -13.33 8.03 -1.88
N GLU A 83 -12.57 9.01 -1.41
CA GLU A 83 -12.78 10.42 -1.73
C GLU A 83 -11.53 11.00 -2.38
N HIS A 84 -11.74 12.09 -3.11
CA HIS A 84 -10.66 12.82 -3.77
C HIS A 84 -9.60 13.26 -2.76
N ILE A 85 -8.35 12.98 -3.11
CA ILE A 85 -7.16 13.44 -2.40
C ILE A 85 -6.20 14.15 -3.36
N PRO A 86 -5.27 14.98 -2.87
CA PRO A 86 -4.33 15.68 -3.74
C PRO A 86 -3.58 14.74 -4.68
N ASN A 87 -3.48 15.14 -5.95
CA ASN A 87 -2.79 14.40 -7.02
C ASN A 87 -3.38 13.00 -7.29
N SER A 88 -4.64 12.75 -6.92
CA SER A 88 -5.31 11.49 -7.23
C SER A 88 -6.07 11.52 -8.54
N THR A 89 -6.17 10.35 -9.17
CA THR A 89 -6.99 10.11 -10.36
C THR A 89 -8.16 9.19 -9.99
N PRO A 90 -9.39 9.49 -10.43
CA PRO A 90 -10.54 8.65 -10.16
C PRO A 90 -10.50 7.38 -11.03
N GLN A 91 -10.68 6.24 -10.38
CA GLN A 91 -10.81 4.90 -10.97
C GLN A 91 -12.26 4.45 -10.78
N LYS A 92 -13.04 4.50 -11.87
CA LYS A 92 -14.46 4.12 -11.85
C LYS A 92 -14.59 2.61 -11.71
N ASN A 93 -15.63 2.16 -11.00
CA ASN A 93 -15.89 0.74 -10.75
C ASN A 93 -14.70 0.03 -10.08
N ALA A 94 -13.87 0.77 -9.35
CA ALA A 94 -12.71 0.20 -8.69
C ALA A 94 -13.13 -0.80 -7.62
N PHE A 95 -14.17 -0.49 -6.84
CA PHE A 95 -14.77 -1.44 -5.91
C PHE A 95 -15.95 -2.15 -6.55
N HIS A 96 -15.75 -3.40 -6.98
CA HIS A 96 -16.76 -4.24 -7.60
C HIS A 96 -16.99 -5.52 -6.78
N GLY A 97 -18.05 -5.52 -5.96
CA GLY A 97 -18.39 -6.66 -5.12
C GLY A 97 -17.29 -7.01 -4.12
N SER A 98 -16.59 -8.12 -4.37
CA SER A 98 -15.48 -8.62 -3.54
C SER A 98 -14.09 -8.29 -4.11
N THR A 99 -14.02 -7.46 -5.15
CA THR A 99 -12.78 -7.11 -5.83
C THR A 99 -12.54 -5.61 -5.83
N LEU A 100 -11.28 -5.21 -5.60
CA LEU A 100 -10.76 -3.87 -5.78
C LEU A 100 -9.77 -3.92 -6.94
N THR A 101 -10.06 -3.22 -8.03
CA THR A 101 -9.18 -3.10 -9.20
C THR A 101 -8.75 -1.65 -9.36
N ILE A 102 -7.45 -1.42 -9.41
CA ILE A 102 -6.86 -0.08 -9.62
C ILE A 102 -5.77 -0.15 -10.68
N HIS A 103 -5.58 0.96 -11.41
CA HIS A 103 -4.41 1.13 -12.26
C HIS A 103 -3.38 2.02 -11.55
N ALA A 104 -2.21 1.45 -11.30
CA ALA A 104 -1.10 2.12 -10.64
C ALA A 104 0.18 1.95 -11.46
N PHE A 105 0.81 3.07 -11.83
CA PHE A 105 2.08 3.06 -12.58
C PHE A 105 2.06 2.24 -13.88
N GLY A 106 0.92 2.18 -14.56
CA GLY A 106 0.75 1.39 -15.79
C GLY A 106 0.46 -0.10 -15.57
N HIS A 107 0.37 -0.54 -14.31
CA HIS A 107 0.03 -1.91 -13.93
C HIS A 107 -1.39 -1.99 -13.38
N GLU A 108 -2.06 -3.10 -13.64
CA GLU A 108 -3.34 -3.42 -13.00
C GLU A 108 -3.06 -4.12 -11.67
N VAL A 109 -3.53 -3.54 -10.58
CA VAL A 109 -3.44 -4.13 -9.25
C VAL A 109 -4.83 -4.54 -8.83
N GLU A 110 -5.00 -5.82 -8.54
CA GLU A 110 -6.29 -6.37 -8.12
C GLU A 110 -6.16 -7.00 -6.73
N LEU A 111 -7.07 -6.62 -5.85
CA LEU A 111 -7.28 -7.26 -4.56
C LEU A 111 -8.65 -7.92 -4.56
N SER A 112 -8.68 -9.25 -4.55
CA SER A 112 -9.90 -10.01 -4.36
C SER A 112 -10.03 -10.48 -2.91
N ASN A 113 -11.27 -10.68 -2.49
CA ASN A 113 -11.67 -11.11 -1.16
C ASN A 113 -12.76 -12.19 -1.25
N ALA A 114 -12.89 -13.02 -0.23
CA ALA A 114 -13.98 -14.00 -0.17
C ALA A 114 -15.35 -13.33 0.00
N ASN A 115 -15.39 -12.20 0.73
CA ASN A 115 -16.59 -11.42 1.01
C ASN A 115 -16.58 -10.08 0.26
N PRO A 116 -17.73 -9.40 0.10
CA PRO A 116 -17.76 -8.04 -0.43
C PRO A 116 -16.79 -7.11 0.33
N LEU A 117 -15.97 -6.36 -0.40
CA LEU A 117 -14.94 -5.50 0.22
C LEU A 117 -15.56 -4.33 0.98
N LEU A 118 -16.62 -3.72 0.44
CA LEU A 118 -17.28 -2.59 1.09
C LEU A 118 -18.47 -3.06 1.93
N SER A 119 -18.45 -2.68 3.21
CA SER A 119 -19.60 -2.79 4.10
C SER A 119 -20.52 -1.55 3.94
N GLY A 120 -21.84 -1.71 4.02
CA GLY A 120 -22.80 -0.58 3.98
C GLY A 120 -23.80 -0.61 2.81
N LYS A 121 -24.52 0.50 2.55
CA LYS A 121 -25.58 0.59 1.50
C LYS A 121 -25.06 0.90 0.09
N ASN A 122 -23.83 1.40 -0.03
CA ASN A 122 -23.19 1.73 -1.31
C ASN A 122 -22.30 0.56 -1.76
N LYS A 123 -22.91 -0.60 -2.08
CA LYS A 123 -22.21 -1.88 -2.28
C LYS A 123 -21.78 -2.19 -3.71
N SER A 124 -22.24 -1.42 -4.69
CA SER A 124 -22.02 -1.73 -6.10
C SER A 124 -21.41 -0.53 -6.81
N ASP A 125 -20.17 -0.70 -7.25
CA ASP A 125 -19.45 0.20 -8.16
C ASP A 125 -19.10 1.56 -7.56
N ASP A 126 -18.29 1.53 -6.49
CA ASP A 126 -17.73 2.76 -5.93
C ASP A 126 -16.45 3.17 -6.67
N THR A 127 -16.29 4.48 -6.85
CA THR A 127 -15.08 5.05 -7.46
C THR A 127 -13.99 5.10 -6.40
N ALA A 128 -12.79 4.62 -6.74
CA ALA A 128 -11.61 4.82 -5.91
C ALA A 128 -10.79 6.00 -6.43
N TRP A 129 -10.22 6.80 -5.55
CA TRP A 129 -9.27 7.85 -5.90
C TRP A 129 -7.86 7.36 -5.60
N VAL A 130 -7.02 7.32 -6.64
CA VAL A 130 -5.68 6.74 -6.56
C VAL A 130 -4.63 7.83 -6.76
N SER A 131 -3.84 8.09 -5.73
CA SER A 131 -2.65 8.95 -5.79
C SER A 131 -1.39 8.08 -5.87
N LEU A 132 -0.40 8.53 -6.63
CA LEU A 132 0.82 7.78 -6.90
C LEU A 132 2.02 8.47 -6.22
N ASP A 133 2.72 7.72 -5.38
CA ASP A 133 3.91 8.15 -4.65
C ASP A 133 5.15 7.38 -5.15
N ASN A 134 5.92 8.02 -6.03
CA ASN A 134 7.18 7.48 -6.57
C ASN A 134 8.38 7.70 -5.63
N ASP A 135 8.26 8.62 -4.67
CA ASP A 135 9.37 9.00 -3.80
C ASP A 135 9.56 7.97 -2.67
N TYR A 136 8.49 7.23 -2.34
CA TYR A 136 8.57 6.15 -1.37
C TYR A 136 9.34 4.94 -1.93
N THR A 137 10.61 4.84 -1.54
CA THR A 137 11.43 3.65 -1.82
C THR A 137 11.55 2.77 -0.58
N ARG A 138 11.31 1.47 -0.73
CA ARG A 138 11.58 0.47 0.29
C ARG A 138 12.29 -0.73 -0.33
N VAL A 139 13.26 -1.29 0.39
CA VAL A 139 13.90 -2.55 0.00
C VAL A 139 12.94 -3.69 0.34
N ALA A 140 12.13 -4.10 -0.63
CA ALA A 140 11.32 -5.31 -0.57
C ALA A 140 11.31 -6.01 -1.93
N ARG A 141 11.18 -7.33 -1.95
CA ARG A 141 11.21 -8.14 -3.18
C ARG A 141 9.83 -8.43 -3.75
N THR A 142 8.80 -8.24 -2.96
CA THR A 142 7.42 -8.60 -3.30
C THR A 142 6.51 -7.40 -3.10
N PRO A 143 5.46 -7.24 -3.91
CA PRO A 143 4.39 -6.30 -3.63
C PRO A 143 3.80 -6.47 -2.23
N MET A 144 3.36 -5.36 -1.65
CA MET A 144 2.77 -5.34 -0.31
C MET A 144 1.53 -4.47 -0.29
N MET A 145 0.61 -4.84 0.60
CA MET A 145 -0.57 -4.05 0.90
C MET A 145 -0.53 -3.61 2.37
N GLY A 146 -1.01 -2.41 2.63
CA GLY A 146 -1.19 -1.86 3.97
C GLY A 146 -2.37 -0.91 3.99
N TYR A 147 -2.62 -0.32 5.15
CA TYR A 147 -3.73 0.61 5.35
C TYR A 147 -3.38 1.62 6.43
N GLY A 148 -4.01 2.79 6.48
CA GLY A 148 -3.65 3.80 7.47
C GLY A 148 -4.38 5.14 7.35
N LEU A 149 -3.92 6.10 8.15
CA LEU A 149 -4.58 7.39 8.35
C LEU A 149 -3.97 8.53 7.50
N ALA A 150 -2.80 8.32 6.91
CA ALA A 150 -2.07 9.37 6.20
C ALA A 150 -2.31 9.30 4.67
N PRO A 151 -2.42 10.43 3.96
CA PRO A 151 -2.55 10.47 2.50
C PRO A 151 -1.23 10.14 1.77
N ARG A 152 -0.28 9.50 2.46
CA ARG A 152 1.02 9.06 1.95
C ARG A 152 1.36 7.70 2.53
N ALA A 153 2.23 6.97 1.85
CA ALA A 153 2.72 5.70 2.33
C ALA A 153 3.33 5.88 3.74
N PRO A 154 2.93 5.08 4.73
CA PRO A 154 3.47 5.18 6.07
C PRO A 154 4.90 4.64 6.07
N TYR A 155 5.81 5.34 6.75
CA TYR A 155 7.19 4.85 6.94
C TYR A 155 7.21 3.46 7.62
N GLN A 156 6.21 3.18 8.47
CA GLN A 156 5.96 1.87 9.07
C GLN A 156 4.62 1.34 8.55
N TRP A 157 4.65 0.30 7.72
CA TRP A 157 3.46 -0.32 7.12
C TRP A 157 2.56 -0.96 8.18
N PRO A 158 1.33 -0.44 8.42
CA PRO A 158 0.41 -1.02 9.38
C PRO A 158 -0.08 -2.37 8.87
N GLY A 159 -0.20 -3.35 9.77
CA GLY A 159 -0.51 -4.73 9.41
C GLY A 159 0.72 -5.59 9.08
N ALA A 160 1.92 -5.00 8.95
CA ALA A 160 3.12 -5.73 9.33
C ALA A 160 3.09 -5.80 10.86
N LYS A 161 2.55 -6.87 11.45
CA LYS A 161 3.11 -7.29 12.72
C LYS A 161 4.61 -7.39 12.45
N ILE A 162 5.38 -6.43 12.93
CA ILE A 162 6.77 -6.70 13.28
C ILE A 162 6.58 -7.88 14.22
N LEU A 163 6.89 -9.10 13.77
CA LEU A 163 7.18 -10.17 14.69
C LEU A 163 8.14 -9.52 15.66
N ALA A 164 7.65 -9.22 16.87
CA ALA A 164 8.37 -8.47 17.88
C ALA A 164 9.79 -8.96 17.79
N ALA A 165 10.70 -8.04 17.43
CA ALA A 165 12.05 -8.32 16.94
C ALA A 165 12.44 -9.72 17.37
N ALA A 166 12.46 -10.67 16.42
CA ALA A 166 12.89 -12.05 16.69
C ALA A 166 14.03 -11.93 17.70
N PRO A 167 13.84 -12.45 18.94
CA PRO A 167 14.49 -11.92 20.13
C PRO A 167 15.97 -11.93 19.88
N ASP A 168 16.46 -10.74 19.52
CA ASP A 168 17.84 -10.47 19.30
C ASP A 168 18.44 -11.28 18.10
N HIS A 169 19.29 -10.64 17.31
CA HIS A 169 20.46 -11.36 16.79
C HIS A 169 21.42 -11.66 17.95
N SER A 170 20.90 -12.02 19.13
CA SER A 170 21.62 -12.87 20.04
C SER A 170 21.79 -14.15 19.26
N HIS A 171 23.03 -14.57 19.17
CA HIS A 171 23.39 -15.91 18.82
C HIS A 171 22.54 -16.83 19.71
N SER A 172 21.37 -17.26 19.22
CA SER A 172 20.75 -18.50 19.68
C SER A 172 21.84 -19.51 19.40
N ASN A 173 22.58 -19.85 20.45
CA ASN A 173 23.56 -20.91 20.40
C ASN A 173 22.81 -22.09 19.80
N ALA A 174 23.10 -22.39 18.54
CA ALA A 174 22.65 -23.61 17.93
C ALA A 174 22.98 -24.71 18.94
N PRO A 175 22.05 -25.63 19.24
CA PRO A 175 22.35 -26.77 20.09
C PRO A 175 23.67 -27.36 19.62
N PRO A 176 24.64 -27.58 20.53
CA PRO A 176 25.95 -28.08 20.13
C PRO A 176 25.73 -29.33 19.28
N LEU A 177 26.32 -29.35 18.09
CA LEU A 177 26.19 -30.47 17.18
C LEU A 177 26.51 -31.76 17.94
N PRO A 178 25.64 -32.79 17.87
CA PRO A 178 25.95 -34.06 18.50
C PRO A 178 27.30 -34.55 17.97
N ALA A 179 28.09 -35.22 18.82
CA ALA A 179 29.45 -35.64 18.46
C ALA A 179 29.51 -36.47 17.16
N SER A 180 28.42 -37.16 16.83
CA SER A 180 28.20 -37.92 15.60
C SER A 180 28.01 -37.09 14.32
N ALA A 181 27.78 -35.78 14.42
CA ALA A 181 27.64 -34.88 13.29
C ALA A 181 28.94 -34.10 12.96
N LYS A 182 30.02 -34.35 13.71
CA LYS A 182 31.33 -33.78 13.38
C LYS A 182 31.98 -34.66 12.31
N PRO A 183 32.37 -34.12 11.14
CA PRO A 183 33.13 -34.87 10.17
C PRO A 183 34.47 -35.27 10.78
N THR A 184 34.66 -36.57 11.01
CA THR A 184 35.98 -37.15 11.30
C THR A 184 36.79 -37.03 10.03
N MET A 185 37.82 -36.18 10.03
CA MET A 185 38.86 -36.26 9.00
C MET A 185 39.57 -37.59 9.18
N GLU A 186 39.34 -38.54 8.28
CA GLU A 186 40.25 -39.66 8.09
C GLU A 186 41.56 -39.08 7.53
N SER A 187 42.46 -38.76 8.45
CA SER A 187 43.85 -38.44 8.16
C SER A 187 44.55 -39.72 7.69
N ASN A 188 44.49 -40.01 6.38
CA ASN A 188 45.49 -40.84 5.70
C ASN A 188 45.43 -40.62 4.18
N TYR A 189 45.96 -39.49 3.73
CA TYR A 189 46.56 -39.40 2.41
C TYR A 189 47.82 -38.53 2.49
N SER A 190 48.96 -39.20 2.54
CA SER A 190 50.28 -38.59 2.36
C SER A 190 50.44 -38.29 0.87
N VAL A 191 50.30 -37.03 0.47
CA VAL A 191 50.70 -36.59 -0.87
C VAL A 191 52.21 -36.38 -0.83
N THR A 192 52.98 -37.32 -1.37
CA THR A 192 54.41 -37.13 -1.63
C THR A 192 54.57 -36.21 -2.84
N VAL A 193 54.95 -34.95 -2.59
CA VAL A 193 55.35 -34.01 -3.64
C VAL A 193 56.87 -34.15 -3.85
N PRO A 194 57.36 -34.55 -5.04
CA PRO A 194 58.79 -34.56 -5.33
C PRO A 194 59.36 -33.14 -5.43
N GLY A 195 60.53 -32.94 -4.81
CA GLY A 195 61.26 -31.68 -4.59
C GLY A 195 61.65 -30.92 -5.87
N THR A 196 61.61 -29.59 -5.84
CA THR A 196 62.70 -28.66 -5.42
C THR A 196 63.52 -28.20 -6.63
N THR A 197 63.44 -26.90 -6.96
CA THR A 197 64.58 -25.97 -6.96
C THR A 197 64.01 -24.55 -6.98
N ALA A 198 64.13 -23.86 -5.84
CA ALA A 198 63.91 -22.43 -5.74
C ALA A 198 65.19 -21.72 -6.18
N ASP A 199 65.14 -20.99 -7.28
CA ASP A 199 66.16 -20.02 -7.64
C ASP A 199 65.55 -18.62 -7.45
N ASN A 200 66.05 -17.91 -6.45
CA ASN A 200 65.56 -16.59 -6.03
C ASN A 200 66.63 -15.56 -6.40
N PRO A 201 66.49 -14.80 -7.51
CA PRO A 201 67.41 -13.73 -7.82
C PRO A 201 67.05 -12.46 -7.05
N SER A 202 67.91 -12.15 -6.08
CA SER A 202 68.03 -10.91 -5.34
C SER A 202 67.90 -9.66 -6.22
N ARG A 203 66.91 -8.81 -5.88
CA ARG A 203 66.73 -7.46 -6.43
C ARG A 203 67.64 -6.46 -5.68
N PRO A 204 68.49 -5.67 -6.35
CA PRO A 204 69.34 -4.68 -5.68
C PRO A 204 68.59 -3.38 -5.36
N PRO A 205 69.08 -2.58 -4.38
CA PRO A 205 68.40 -1.37 -3.90
C PRO A 205 68.60 -0.16 -4.83
N SER A 206 67.51 0.60 -5.03
CA SER A 206 67.48 1.88 -5.73
C SER A 206 68.33 2.94 -5.03
N LYS A 207 69.26 3.57 -5.76
CA LYS A 207 69.89 4.82 -5.33
C LYS A 207 69.06 6.02 -5.79
N GLN A 208 68.68 6.86 -4.84
CA GLN A 208 68.21 8.22 -5.08
C GLN A 208 69.36 9.08 -5.64
N LYS A 209 69.02 9.91 -6.63
CA LYS A 209 69.65 11.20 -6.92
C LYS A 209 68.57 12.15 -7.40
#